data_AF-Q7BRW9-F1
#
_entry.id   AF-Q7BRW9-F1
#
_cell.length_a   1.000
_cell.length_b   1.000
_cell.length_c   1.000
_cell.angle_alpha   90.00
_cell.angle_beta   90.00
_cell.angle_gamma   90.00
#
_symmetry.space_group_name_H-M   'P 1'
#
loop_
_entity.id
_entity.type
_entity.pdbx_description
1 polymer ?
#
loop_
_entity_poly.entity_id
_entity_poly.type
_entity_poly.pdbx_seq_one_letter_code
_entity_poly.pdbx_strand_id
1 'polypeptide(L)'
;SKFIFNIKESFDNIRVGINLMLSNIASSLIIGIVRLGIQWNWNIETFGKVSLTLSVSNLLMTFINAIGLVVFPLLRRTKAENLPKIYSNLRNVLMLIMFAILLIYYPLKIVLDLWLPAYQDALIFMTLIFPMSVYEGKMALVINTYLKALRMERDILRVNALVMLISMGVTLVTTYLLNSLELTVVSIVVLLALRSIIAELILSKKLDVSVKKDIVLEFLLTLVFISSSWYLPIGLAVIVYTIAYGLYLYLKHEDIKTYLAYFKASKKTSN
;
A
#
# COMPACT_ATOMS: atom_id res chain seq x y z
N SER A 1 -15.66 -28.55 28.94
CA SER A 1 -15.79 -27.16 28.49
C SER A 1 -17.22 -26.93 28.02
N LYS A 2 -18.09 -26.30 28.82
CA LYS A 2 -19.48 -26.01 28.43
C LYS A 2 -19.46 -24.79 27.49
N PHE A 3 -19.63 -25.03 26.19
CA PHE A 3 -19.91 -23.98 25.21
C PHE A 3 -21.30 -23.41 25.53
N ILE A 4 -21.35 -22.35 26.35
CA ILE A 4 -22.57 -21.59 26.56
C ILE A 4 -22.74 -20.74 25.30
N PHE A 5 -23.71 -21.08 24.46
CA PHE A 5 -24.04 -20.32 23.25
C PHE A 5 -24.60 -18.95 23.68
N ASN A 6 -23.71 -17.99 23.90
CA ASN A 6 -24.10 -16.66 24.29
C ASN A 6 -24.52 -15.90 23.02
N ILE A 7 -25.83 -15.90 22.74
CA ILE A 7 -26.43 -15.27 21.55
C ILE A 7 -25.91 -13.83 21.38
N LYS A 8 -25.70 -13.11 22.48
CA LYS A 8 -25.15 -11.74 22.47
C LYS A 8 -23.72 -11.68 21.91
N GLU A 9 -22.87 -12.63 22.28
CA GLU A 9 -21.50 -12.74 21.76
C GLU A 9 -21.49 -13.14 20.28
N SER A 10 -22.39 -14.03 19.86
CA SER A 10 -22.58 -14.37 18.45
C SER A 10 -23.00 -13.16 17.62
N PHE A 11 -23.95 -12.35 18.09
CA PHE A 11 -24.36 -11.12 17.40
C PHE A 11 -23.24 -10.09 17.32
N ASP A 12 -22.46 -9.92 18.39
CA ASP A 12 -21.31 -9.00 18.37
C ASP A 12 -20.23 -9.47 17.38
N ASN A 13 -19.95 -10.79 17.33
CA ASN A 13 -19.02 -11.37 16.37
C ASN A 13 -19.49 -11.21 14.92
N ILE A 14 -20.79 -11.44 14.65
CA ILE A 14 -21.38 -11.22 13.32
C ILE A 14 -21.26 -9.74 12.93
N ARG A 15 -21.53 -8.82 13.86
CA ARG A 15 -21.45 -7.37 13.62
C ARG A 15 -20.03 -6.90 13.31
N VAL A 16 -19.01 -7.46 13.95
CA VAL A 16 -17.61 -7.18 13.63
C VAL A 16 -17.22 -7.82 12.29
N GLY A 17 -17.60 -9.08 12.09
CA GLY A 17 -17.31 -9.85 10.89
C GLY A 17 -17.86 -9.22 9.61
N ILE A 18 -19.12 -8.74 9.63
CA ILE A 18 -19.73 -8.10 8.46
C ILE A 18 -19.05 -6.78 8.09
N ASN A 19 -18.63 -5.98 9.07
CA ASN A 19 -17.89 -4.74 8.80
C ASN A 19 -16.55 -5.03 8.13
N LEU A 20 -15.85 -6.06 8.60
CA LEU A 20 -14.58 -6.47 8.03
C LEU A 20 -14.74 -7.04 6.61
N MET A 21 -15.75 -7.88 6.39
CA MET A 21 -16.06 -8.45 5.08
C MET A 21 -16.40 -7.34 4.07
N LEU A 22 -17.32 -6.44 4.42
CA LEU A 22 -17.69 -5.31 3.57
C LEU A 22 -16.50 -4.38 3.32
N SER A 23 -15.64 -4.20 4.31
CA SER A 23 -14.43 -3.38 4.17
C SER A 23 -13.45 -3.98 3.15
N ASN A 24 -13.27 -5.31 3.17
CA ASN A 24 -12.43 -6.00 2.19
C ASN A 24 -13.05 -5.93 0.78
N ILE A 25 -14.37 -6.10 0.66
CA ILE A 25 -15.07 -5.96 -0.63
C ILE A 25 -14.89 -4.54 -1.18
N ALA A 26 -15.11 -3.52 -0.35
CA ALA A 26 -14.89 -2.13 -0.74
C ALA A 26 -13.43 -1.88 -1.17
N SER A 27 -12.45 -2.44 -0.43
CA SER A 27 -11.04 -2.35 -0.79
C SER A 27 -10.75 -2.93 -2.18
N SER A 28 -11.28 -4.12 -2.47
CA SER A 28 -11.10 -4.76 -3.78
C SER A 28 -11.80 -3.99 -4.90
N LEU A 29 -12.96 -3.40 -4.61
CA LEU A 29 -13.72 -2.60 -5.58
C LEU A 29 -13.05 -1.28 -5.94
N ILE A 30 -12.15 -0.73 -5.12
CA ILE A 30 -11.40 0.49 -5.49
C ILE A 30 -10.65 0.26 -6.82
N ILE A 31 -9.90 -0.83 -6.93
CA ILE A 31 -9.19 -1.22 -8.16
C ILE A 31 -10.17 -1.85 -9.17
N GLY A 32 -11.15 -2.62 -8.68
CA GLY A 32 -12.15 -3.30 -9.52
C GLY A 32 -12.97 -2.34 -10.38
N ILE A 33 -13.42 -1.21 -9.82
CA ILE A 33 -14.18 -0.19 -10.54
C ILE A 33 -13.34 0.44 -11.65
N VAL A 34 -12.08 0.79 -11.36
CA VAL A 34 -11.17 1.33 -12.39
C VAL A 34 -10.95 0.30 -13.51
N ARG A 35 -10.76 -0.97 -13.14
CA ARG A 35 -10.61 -2.08 -14.10
C ARG A 35 -11.84 -2.25 -14.99
N LEU A 36 -13.05 -2.17 -14.41
CA LEU A 36 -14.31 -2.22 -15.18
C LEU A 36 -14.44 -1.01 -16.11
N GLY A 37 -14.06 0.18 -15.64
CA GLY A 37 -14.01 1.38 -16.49
C GLY A 37 -13.08 1.24 -17.69
N ILE A 38 -11.91 0.62 -17.50
CA ILE A 38 -10.98 0.32 -18.60
C ILE A 38 -11.61 -0.69 -19.57
N GLN A 39 -12.26 -1.74 -19.06
CA GLN A 39 -12.89 -2.78 -19.88
C GLN A 39 -14.01 -2.24 -20.77
N TRP A 40 -14.80 -1.29 -20.26
CA TRP A 40 -15.95 -0.76 -21.00
C TRP A 40 -15.54 0.23 -22.09
N ASN A 41 -14.44 0.95 -21.90
CA ASN A 41 -14.05 2.04 -22.79
C ASN A 41 -12.90 1.67 -23.75
N TRP A 42 -12.09 0.66 -23.44
CA TRP A 42 -11.00 0.18 -24.30
C TRP A 42 -11.15 -1.29 -24.69
N ASN A 43 -10.45 -1.68 -25.76
CA ASN A 43 -10.45 -3.05 -26.28
C ASN A 43 -9.97 -4.09 -25.26
N ILE A 44 -10.42 -5.33 -25.45
CA ILE A 44 -10.09 -6.48 -24.59
C ILE A 44 -8.57 -6.70 -24.45
N GLU A 45 -7.79 -6.38 -25.48
CA GLU A 45 -6.32 -6.48 -25.48
C GLU A 45 -5.70 -5.50 -24.48
N THR A 46 -6.10 -4.22 -24.54
CA THR A 46 -5.65 -3.17 -23.61
C THR A 46 -6.03 -3.51 -22.17
N PHE A 47 -7.24 -4.01 -21.96
CA PHE A 47 -7.69 -4.49 -20.67
C PHE A 47 -6.83 -5.66 -20.15
N GLY A 48 -6.52 -6.64 -21.01
CA GLY A 48 -5.68 -7.78 -20.67
C GLY A 48 -4.27 -7.35 -20.30
N LYS A 49 -3.70 -6.42 -21.07
CA LYS A 49 -2.42 -5.76 -20.83
C LYS A 49 -2.35 -5.10 -19.44
N VAL A 50 -3.31 -4.23 -19.10
CA VAL A 50 -3.37 -3.56 -17.78
C VAL A 50 -3.65 -4.56 -16.65
N SER A 51 -4.53 -5.53 -16.87
CA SER A 51 -4.88 -6.54 -15.87
C SER A 51 -3.72 -7.46 -15.52
N LEU A 52 -2.87 -7.80 -16.51
CA LEU A 52 -1.63 -8.53 -16.28
C LEU A 52 -0.72 -7.74 -15.35
N THR A 53 -0.46 -6.47 -15.67
CA THR A 53 0.37 -5.58 -14.86
C THR A 53 -0.12 -5.43 -13.42
N LEU A 54 -1.44 -5.28 -13.23
CA LEU A 54 -2.06 -5.26 -11.89
C LEU A 54 -1.90 -6.61 -11.17
N SER A 55 -1.96 -7.73 -11.89
CA SER A 55 -1.80 -9.06 -11.31
C SER A 55 -0.36 -9.33 -10.87
N VAL A 56 0.63 -8.92 -11.66
CA VAL A 56 2.05 -8.98 -11.27
C VAL A 56 2.30 -8.13 -10.03
N SER A 57 1.72 -6.94 -9.97
CA SER A 57 1.82 -6.05 -8.79
C SER A 57 1.14 -6.68 -7.55
N ASN A 58 0.02 -7.37 -7.73
CA ASN A 58 -0.66 -8.10 -6.66
C ASN A 58 0.10 -9.35 -6.18
N LEU A 59 0.94 -9.97 -7.01
CA LEU A 59 1.77 -11.09 -6.57
C LEU A 59 2.75 -10.65 -5.46
N LEU A 60 3.32 -9.44 -5.57
CA LEU A 60 4.11 -8.84 -4.48
C LEU A 60 3.26 -8.64 -3.21
N MET A 61 1.97 -8.31 -3.35
CA MET A 61 1.07 -8.15 -2.20
C MET A 61 0.88 -9.44 -1.42
N THR A 62 0.93 -10.61 -2.06
CA THR A 62 0.80 -11.90 -1.36
C THR A 62 1.92 -12.09 -0.34
N PHE A 63 3.16 -11.80 -0.72
CA PHE A 63 4.30 -11.85 0.20
C PHE A 63 4.16 -10.84 1.34
N ILE A 64 3.72 -9.63 1.02
CA ILE A 64 3.50 -8.56 1.99
C ILE A 64 2.41 -8.97 3.01
N ASN A 65 1.29 -9.50 2.55
CA ASN A 65 0.19 -9.95 3.41
C ASN A 65 0.60 -11.06 4.38
N ALA A 66 1.48 -11.97 3.95
CA ALA A 66 1.99 -13.05 4.81
C ALA A 66 2.75 -12.52 6.04
N ILE A 67 3.56 -11.47 5.87
CA ILE A 67 4.29 -10.83 6.97
C ILE A 67 3.29 -10.22 7.98
N GLY A 68 2.19 -9.64 7.51
CA GLY A 68 1.19 -8.97 8.37
C GLY A 68 0.50 -9.92 9.34
N LEU A 69 0.29 -11.16 8.91
CA LEU A 69 -0.30 -12.22 9.73
C LEU A 69 0.60 -12.60 10.92
N VAL A 70 1.92 -12.47 10.77
CA VAL A 70 2.89 -12.71 11.85
C VAL A 70 3.02 -11.50 12.77
N VAL A 71 2.87 -10.29 12.25
CA VAL A 71 2.94 -9.05 13.03
C VAL A 71 1.69 -8.85 13.91
N PHE A 72 0.51 -9.29 13.47
CA PHE A 72 -0.75 -9.08 14.19
C PHE A 72 -0.76 -9.63 15.64
N PRO A 73 -0.34 -10.90 15.91
CA PRO A 73 -0.27 -11.42 17.27
C PRO A 73 0.69 -10.66 18.19
N LEU A 74 1.81 -10.14 17.64
CA LEU A 74 2.80 -9.38 18.40
C LEU A 74 2.21 -8.05 18.91
N LEU A 75 1.47 -7.36 18.03
CA LEU A 75 0.81 -6.12 18.38
C LEU A 75 -0.30 -6.32 19.41
N ARG A 76 -1.12 -7.35 19.24
CA ARG A 76 -2.25 -7.62 20.16
C ARG A 76 -1.81 -7.97 21.58
N ARG A 77 -0.60 -8.50 21.75
CA ARG A 77 -0.02 -8.86 23.07
C ARG A 77 0.73 -7.70 23.73
N THR A 78 0.94 -6.60 23.02
CA THR A 78 1.73 -5.47 23.53
C THR A 78 0.85 -4.48 24.31
N LYS A 79 1.37 -3.95 25.42
CA LYS A 79 0.72 -2.88 26.20
C LYS A 79 0.49 -1.64 25.33
N ALA A 80 -0.65 -0.98 25.54
CA ALA A 80 -1.07 0.19 24.76
C ALA A 80 -0.02 1.32 24.75
N GLU A 81 0.71 1.49 25.85
CA GLU A 81 1.77 2.49 26.02
C GLU A 81 2.95 2.33 25.03
N ASN A 82 3.19 1.11 24.55
CA ASN A 82 4.28 0.83 23.62
C ASN A 82 3.83 0.85 22.15
N LEU A 83 2.52 0.88 21.88
CA LEU A 83 1.97 0.87 20.52
C LEU A 83 2.46 2.05 19.66
N PRO A 84 2.54 3.31 20.14
CA PRO A 84 3.02 4.44 19.33
C PRO A 84 4.48 4.27 18.88
N LYS A 85 5.33 3.75 19.77
CA LYS A 85 6.75 3.49 19.48
C LYS A 85 6.90 2.37 18.46
N ILE A 86 6.22 1.24 18.66
CA ILE A 86 6.28 0.11 17.73
C ILE A 86 5.72 0.50 16.36
N TYR A 87 4.67 1.33 16.34
CA TYR A 87 4.07 1.82 15.10
C TYR A 87 5.08 2.60 14.28
N SER A 88 5.74 3.58 14.90
CA SER A 88 6.77 4.40 14.26
C SER A 88 7.92 3.56 13.71
N ASN A 89 8.41 2.59 14.51
CA ASN A 89 9.49 1.70 14.09
C ASN A 89 9.09 0.79 12.93
N LEU A 90 7.95 0.11 13.05
CA LEU A 90 7.46 -0.83 12.03
C LEU A 90 7.20 -0.11 10.72
N ARG A 91 6.57 1.08 10.78
CA ARG A 91 6.35 1.94 9.64
C ARG A 91 7.67 2.32 8.97
N ASN A 92 8.66 2.77 9.74
CA ASN A 92 9.94 3.22 9.18
C ASN A 92 10.71 2.08 8.50
N VAL A 93 10.76 0.89 9.12
CA VAL A 93 11.36 -0.30 8.52
C VAL A 93 10.60 -0.71 7.27
N LEU A 94 9.26 -0.73 7.33
CA LEU A 94 8.44 -1.10 6.19
C LEU A 94 8.68 -0.17 5.00
N MET A 95 8.65 1.13 5.22
CA MET A 95 8.83 2.10 4.13
C MET A 95 10.22 2.03 3.52
N LEU A 96 11.25 1.78 4.33
CA LEU A 96 12.60 1.50 3.83
C LEU A 96 12.60 0.30 2.87
N ILE A 97 11.98 -0.81 3.30
CA ILE A 97 11.90 -2.03 2.47
C ILE A 97 11.05 -1.79 1.21
N MET A 98 9.90 -1.13 1.32
CA MET A 98 9.00 -0.89 0.19
C MET A 98 9.64 -0.01 -0.88
N PHE A 99 10.36 1.05 -0.48
CA PHE A 99 11.08 1.89 -1.44
C PHE A 99 12.32 1.20 -2.04
N ALA A 100 12.95 0.29 -1.31
CA ALA A 100 13.99 -0.58 -1.87
C ALA A 100 13.40 -1.58 -2.89
N ILE A 101 12.19 -2.11 -2.67
CA ILE A 101 11.50 -2.98 -3.63
C ILE A 101 11.20 -2.24 -4.94
N LEU A 102 10.99 -0.92 -4.91
CA LEU A 102 10.88 -0.13 -6.15
C LEU A 102 12.15 -0.17 -7.01
N LEU A 103 13.34 -0.46 -6.47
CA LEU A 103 14.53 -0.70 -7.30
C LEU A 103 14.45 -2.04 -8.07
N ILE A 104 13.71 -3.03 -7.55
CA ILE A 104 13.52 -4.33 -8.20
C ILE A 104 12.64 -4.19 -9.45
N TYR A 105 11.85 -3.12 -9.57
CA TYR A 105 11.09 -2.81 -10.78
C TYR A 105 11.97 -2.82 -12.04
N TYR A 106 13.16 -2.21 -11.99
CA TYR A 106 14.02 -2.07 -13.17
C TYR A 106 14.52 -3.40 -13.74
N PRO A 107 15.13 -4.32 -12.96
CA PRO A 107 15.48 -5.65 -13.47
C PRO A 107 14.24 -6.48 -13.81
N LEU A 108 13.14 -6.33 -13.06
CA LEU A 108 11.88 -7.01 -13.37
C LEU A 108 11.33 -6.60 -14.74
N LYS A 109 11.38 -5.31 -15.07
CA LYS A 109 10.99 -4.79 -16.38
C LYS A 109 11.79 -5.44 -17.50
N ILE A 110 13.12 -5.50 -17.37
CA ILE A 110 14.00 -6.11 -18.37
C ILE A 110 13.64 -7.59 -18.58
N VAL A 111 13.45 -8.34 -17.49
CA VAL A 111 13.07 -9.76 -17.58
C VAL A 111 11.70 -9.92 -18.26
N LEU A 112 10.72 -9.08 -17.93
CA LEU A 112 9.40 -9.13 -18.53
C LEU A 112 9.38 -8.69 -20.00
N ASP A 113 10.18 -7.69 -20.38
CA ASP A 113 10.31 -7.24 -21.76
C ASP A 113 10.90 -8.34 -22.67
N LEU A 114 11.81 -9.17 -22.13
CA LEU A 114 12.38 -10.34 -22.81
C LEU A 114 11.42 -11.53 -22.84
N TRP A 115 10.67 -11.74 -21.76
CA TRP A 115 9.80 -12.91 -21.62
C TRP A 115 8.44 -12.72 -22.31
N LEU A 116 7.89 -11.50 -22.32
CA LEU A 116 6.63 -11.13 -22.96
C LEU A 116 6.81 -9.95 -23.94
N PRO A 117 7.54 -10.13 -25.04
CA PRO A 117 7.75 -9.07 -26.03
C PRO A 117 6.43 -8.53 -26.63
N ALA A 118 5.40 -9.38 -26.75
CA ALA A 118 4.07 -8.98 -27.23
C ALA A 118 3.30 -8.04 -26.26
N TYR A 119 3.78 -7.87 -25.02
CA TYR A 119 3.15 -7.04 -23.99
C TYR A 119 3.98 -5.80 -23.63
N GLN A 120 5.00 -5.44 -24.40
CA GLN A 120 5.86 -4.28 -24.09
C GLN A 120 5.07 -2.98 -23.91
N ASP A 121 4.03 -2.73 -24.72
CA ASP A 121 3.13 -1.58 -24.54
C ASP A 121 2.43 -1.57 -23.16
N ALA A 122 2.14 -2.75 -22.62
CA ALA A 122 1.52 -2.94 -21.32
C ALA A 122 2.49 -2.66 -20.17
N LEU A 123 3.75 -3.05 -20.36
CA LEU A 123 4.81 -2.95 -19.37
C LEU A 123 5.20 -1.49 -19.11
N ILE A 124 4.92 -0.60 -20.06
CA ILE A 124 5.02 0.85 -19.84
C ILE A 124 4.09 1.29 -18.69
N PHE A 125 2.85 0.79 -18.63
CA PHE A 125 1.92 1.08 -17.53
C PHE A 125 2.37 0.50 -16.18
N MET A 126 3.23 -0.52 -16.18
CA MET A 126 3.80 -1.08 -14.94
C MET A 126 4.58 -0.04 -14.17
N THR A 127 5.26 0.87 -14.87
CA THR A 127 5.96 2.02 -14.29
C THR A 127 5.05 2.86 -13.40
N LEU A 128 3.83 3.10 -13.89
CA LEU A 128 2.85 3.93 -13.21
C LEU A 128 2.20 3.19 -12.05
N ILE A 129 1.98 1.88 -12.20
CA ILE A 129 1.26 1.05 -11.23
C ILE A 129 2.17 0.57 -10.11
N PHE A 130 3.45 0.26 -10.37
CA PHE A 130 4.33 -0.40 -9.40
C PHE A 130 4.40 0.27 -8.02
N PRO A 131 4.39 1.63 -7.90
CA PRO A 131 4.33 2.31 -6.60
C PRO A 131 3.07 2.05 -5.79
N MET A 132 2.00 1.50 -6.38
CA MET A 132 0.85 0.99 -5.62
C MET A 132 1.29 0.04 -4.51
N SER A 133 2.38 -0.70 -4.75
CA SER A 133 2.90 -1.68 -3.80
C SER A 133 3.32 -1.07 -2.47
N VAL A 134 3.81 0.17 -2.49
CA VAL A 134 4.18 0.92 -1.29
C VAL A 134 2.94 1.23 -0.45
N TYR A 135 1.88 1.76 -1.08
CA TYR A 135 0.67 2.19 -0.37
C TYR A 135 -0.20 1.02 0.08
N GLU A 136 -0.39 0.01 -0.76
CA GLU A 136 -1.05 -1.23 -0.38
C GLU A 136 -0.26 -1.97 0.69
N GLY A 137 1.06 -2.04 0.55
CA GLY A 137 1.89 -2.70 1.54
C GLY A 137 1.83 -2.02 2.91
N LYS A 138 1.91 -0.68 2.94
CA LYS A 138 1.69 0.11 4.17
C LYS A 138 0.31 -0.12 4.76
N MET A 139 -0.72 -0.12 3.92
CA MET A 139 -2.09 -0.36 4.37
C MET A 139 -2.27 -1.76 4.95
N ALA A 140 -1.78 -2.79 4.27
CA ALA A 140 -1.93 -4.18 4.67
C ALA A 140 -1.16 -4.51 5.95
N LEU A 141 0.12 -4.14 6.02
CA LEU A 141 1.03 -4.54 7.10
C LEU A 141 0.91 -3.73 8.36
N VAL A 142 0.81 -2.42 8.24
CA VAL A 142 0.86 -1.52 9.38
C VAL A 142 -0.55 -1.06 9.71
N ILE A 143 -1.19 -0.35 8.79
CA ILE A 143 -2.42 0.37 9.11
C ILE A 143 -3.57 -0.58 9.45
N ASN A 144 -3.87 -1.55 8.60
CA ASN A 144 -4.92 -2.54 8.84
C ASN A 144 -4.65 -3.38 10.08
N THR A 145 -3.41 -3.80 10.27
CA THR A 145 -3.01 -4.62 11.43
C THR A 145 -3.26 -3.86 12.74
N TYR A 146 -2.89 -2.58 12.80
CA TYR A 146 -3.15 -1.72 13.95
C TYR A 146 -4.63 -1.41 14.14
N LEU A 147 -5.35 -1.03 13.08
CA LEU A 147 -6.79 -0.74 13.17
C LEU A 147 -7.59 -1.96 13.63
N LYS A 148 -7.24 -3.17 13.17
CA LYS A 148 -7.82 -4.43 13.65
C LYS A 148 -7.44 -4.70 15.11
N ALA A 149 -6.19 -4.44 15.50
CA ALA A 149 -5.76 -4.64 16.89
C ALA A 149 -6.49 -3.70 17.86
N LEU A 150 -6.81 -2.48 17.42
CA LEU A 150 -7.53 -1.46 18.19
C LEU A 150 -9.06 -1.58 18.09
N ARG A 151 -9.61 -2.61 17.42
CA ARG A 151 -11.06 -2.80 17.18
C ARG A 151 -11.73 -1.62 16.47
N MET A 152 -11.05 -1.08 15.46
CA MET A 152 -11.50 0.05 14.64
C MET A 152 -11.99 -0.41 13.25
N GLU A 153 -12.61 -1.59 13.14
CA GLU A 153 -13.04 -2.19 11.87
C GLU A 153 -14.05 -1.31 11.12
N ARG A 154 -14.88 -0.56 11.87
CA ARG A 154 -15.81 0.42 11.29
C ARG A 154 -15.08 1.54 10.56
N ASP A 155 -13.93 1.97 11.06
CA ASP A 155 -13.15 3.01 10.41
C ASP A 155 -12.45 2.46 9.17
N ILE A 156 -11.99 1.21 9.19
CA ILE A 156 -11.50 0.53 7.97
C ILE A 156 -12.61 0.47 6.91
N LEU A 157 -13.84 0.10 7.29
CA LEU A 157 -14.99 0.11 6.39
C LEU A 157 -15.27 1.50 5.83
N ARG A 158 -15.35 2.52 6.68
CA ARG A 158 -15.63 3.91 6.26
C ARG A 158 -14.60 4.43 5.27
N VAL A 159 -13.31 4.22 5.53
CA VAL A 159 -12.25 4.69 4.64
C VAL A 159 -12.30 3.95 3.30
N ASN A 160 -12.42 2.63 3.30
CA ASN A 160 -12.49 1.86 2.05
C ASN A 160 -13.74 2.22 1.24
N ALA A 161 -14.90 2.39 1.89
CA ALA A 161 -16.13 2.78 1.24
C ALA A 161 -16.06 4.21 0.66
N LEU A 162 -15.48 5.16 1.41
CA LEU A 162 -15.28 6.54 0.96
C LEU A 162 -14.39 6.57 -0.29
N VAL A 163 -13.25 5.87 -0.26
CA VAL A 163 -12.35 5.85 -1.42
C VAL A 163 -12.94 5.08 -2.59
N MET A 164 -13.74 4.03 -2.35
CA MET A 164 -14.48 3.33 -3.40
C MET A 164 -15.47 4.26 -4.11
N LEU A 165 -16.19 5.11 -3.38
CA LEU A 165 -17.08 6.11 -4.00
C LEU A 165 -16.30 7.14 -4.80
N ILE A 166 -15.14 7.59 -4.29
CA ILE A 166 -14.24 8.47 -5.03
C ILE A 166 -13.70 7.77 -6.28
N SER A 167 -13.35 6.47 -6.20
CA SER A 167 -12.85 5.73 -7.37
C SER A 167 -13.90 5.63 -8.47
N MET A 168 -15.17 5.48 -8.11
CA MET A 168 -16.27 5.52 -9.07
C MET A 168 -16.35 6.87 -9.79
N GLY A 169 -16.31 7.97 -9.06
CA GLY A 169 -16.31 9.32 -9.64
C GLY A 169 -15.08 9.58 -10.51
N VAL A 170 -13.89 9.25 -10.02
CA VAL A 170 -12.63 9.44 -10.75
C VAL A 170 -12.61 8.59 -12.02
N THR A 171 -13.04 7.33 -11.96
CA THR A 171 -13.10 6.44 -13.12
C THR A 171 -14.02 7.02 -14.19
N LEU A 172 -15.22 7.48 -13.82
CA LEU A 172 -16.14 8.13 -14.78
C LEU A 172 -15.50 9.34 -15.47
N VAL A 173 -14.76 10.17 -14.71
CA VAL A 173 -14.05 11.32 -15.28
C VAL A 173 -12.89 10.89 -16.18
N THR A 174 -12.04 9.97 -15.75
CA THR A 174 -10.85 9.59 -16.52
C THR A 174 -11.16 8.77 -17.76
N THR A 175 -12.18 7.91 -17.71
CA THR A 175 -12.54 7.03 -18.83
C THR A 175 -13.51 7.70 -19.79
N TYR A 176 -14.59 8.32 -19.29
CA TYR A 176 -15.63 8.88 -20.17
C TYR A 176 -15.34 10.31 -20.61
N LEU A 177 -14.89 11.19 -19.71
CA LEU A 177 -14.65 12.60 -20.05
C LEU A 177 -13.27 12.82 -20.69
N LEU A 178 -12.22 12.26 -20.08
CA LEU A 178 -10.84 12.50 -20.52
C LEU A 178 -10.34 11.47 -21.54
N ASN A 179 -10.98 10.29 -21.61
CA ASN A 179 -10.63 9.18 -22.50
C ASN A 179 -9.12 8.87 -22.52
N SER A 180 -8.46 8.94 -21.36
CA SER A 180 -7.01 8.72 -21.23
C SER A 180 -6.73 7.49 -20.37
N LEU A 181 -6.11 6.49 -21.00
CA LEU A 181 -5.71 5.25 -20.33
C LEU A 181 -4.62 5.52 -19.29
N GLU A 182 -3.67 6.39 -19.61
CA GLU A 182 -2.59 6.79 -18.70
C GLU A 182 -3.15 7.43 -17.42
N LEU A 183 -4.06 8.40 -17.55
CA LEU A 183 -4.70 9.04 -16.40
C LEU A 183 -5.54 8.05 -15.59
N THR A 184 -6.24 7.14 -16.27
CA THR A 184 -7.02 6.09 -15.61
C THR A 184 -6.11 5.16 -14.80
N VAL A 185 -4.95 4.80 -15.33
CA VAL A 185 -3.96 3.96 -14.66
C VAL A 185 -3.30 4.71 -13.48
N VAL A 186 -2.88 5.96 -13.66
CA VAL A 186 -2.32 6.80 -12.58
C VAL A 186 -3.35 6.98 -11.45
N SER A 187 -4.63 7.09 -11.79
CA SER A 187 -5.70 7.23 -10.80
C SER A 187 -5.72 6.10 -9.78
N ILE A 188 -5.32 4.88 -10.17
CA ILE A 188 -5.23 3.73 -9.27
C ILE A 188 -4.26 4.06 -8.12
N VAL A 189 -3.04 4.49 -8.44
CA VAL A 189 -2.04 4.83 -7.42
C VAL A 189 -2.50 5.99 -6.55
N VAL A 190 -3.12 7.01 -7.14
CA VAL A 190 -3.65 8.15 -6.40
C VAL A 190 -4.75 7.73 -5.42
N LEU A 191 -5.70 6.89 -5.85
CA LEU A 191 -6.77 6.38 -5.00
C LEU A 191 -6.22 5.54 -3.84
N LEU A 192 -5.23 4.69 -4.11
CA LEU A 192 -4.59 3.86 -3.08
C LEU A 192 -3.75 4.69 -2.10
N ALA A 193 -3.05 5.70 -2.60
CA ALA A 193 -2.34 6.68 -1.77
C ALA A 193 -3.32 7.44 -0.87
N LEU A 194 -4.42 7.96 -1.43
CA LEU A 194 -5.47 8.64 -0.68
C LEU A 194 -6.02 7.75 0.45
N ARG A 195 -6.36 6.49 0.13
CA ARG A 195 -6.83 5.51 1.12
C ARG A 195 -5.85 5.31 2.26
N SER A 196 -4.58 5.08 1.90
CA SER A 196 -3.51 4.85 2.85
C SER A 196 -3.31 6.06 3.75
N ILE A 197 -3.29 7.28 3.18
CA ILE A 197 -3.13 8.54 3.92
C ILE A 197 -4.29 8.79 4.88
N ILE A 198 -5.54 8.64 4.42
CA ILE A 198 -6.72 8.87 5.28
C ILE A 198 -6.72 7.88 6.46
N ALA A 199 -6.47 6.59 6.19
CA ALA A 199 -6.43 5.57 7.23
C ALA A 199 -5.26 5.80 8.21
N GLU A 200 -4.11 6.24 7.71
CA GLU A 200 -2.93 6.57 8.51
C GLU A 200 -3.19 7.78 9.43
N LEU A 201 -3.85 8.83 8.94
CA LEU A 201 -4.19 10.00 9.75
C LEU A 201 -5.19 9.67 10.86
N ILE A 202 -6.17 8.79 10.60
CA ILE A 202 -7.10 8.31 11.63
C ILE A 202 -6.33 7.54 12.71
N LEU A 203 -5.42 6.65 12.29
CA LEU A 203 -4.61 5.86 13.21
C LEU A 203 -3.61 6.73 14.00
N SER A 204 -2.96 7.69 13.35
CA SER A 204 -1.97 8.55 13.98
C SER A 204 -2.61 9.46 15.04
N LYS A 205 -3.84 9.94 14.80
CA LYS A 205 -4.62 10.67 15.80
C LYS A 205 -4.97 9.80 17.01
N LYS A 206 -5.20 8.50 16.80
CA LYS A 206 -5.50 7.56 17.90
C LYS A 206 -4.26 7.19 18.72
N LEU A 207 -3.09 7.14 18.09
CA LEU A 207 -1.81 6.81 18.72
C LEU A 207 -1.02 8.04 19.21
N ASP A 208 -1.50 9.25 18.92
CA ASP A 208 -0.82 10.52 19.18
C ASP A 208 0.60 10.59 18.59
N VAL A 209 0.73 10.16 17.33
CA VAL A 209 1.99 10.15 16.57
C VAL A 209 1.94 11.14 15.42
N SER A 210 3.03 11.88 15.21
CA SER A 210 3.19 12.77 14.07
C SER A 210 3.65 12.03 12.81
N VAL A 211 2.76 11.85 11.83
CA VAL A 211 3.05 11.17 10.55
C VAL A 211 3.10 12.10 9.34
N LYS A 212 2.78 13.39 9.50
CA LYS A 212 2.56 14.31 8.38
C LYS A 212 3.79 14.54 7.50
N LYS A 213 4.96 14.85 8.10
CA LYS A 213 6.23 15.07 7.37
C LYS A 213 6.61 13.85 6.54
N ASP A 214 6.40 12.72 7.17
CA ASP A 214 6.69 11.38 6.72
C ASP A 214 5.82 11.01 5.49
N ILE A 215 4.51 11.25 5.54
CA ILE A 215 3.60 11.11 4.40
C ILE A 215 4.03 12.00 3.22
N VAL A 216 4.46 13.24 3.48
CA VAL A 216 4.91 14.15 2.41
C VAL A 216 6.18 13.61 1.73
N LEU A 217 7.15 13.12 2.49
CA LEU A 217 8.37 12.51 1.93
C LEU A 217 8.06 11.27 1.10
N GLU A 218 7.14 10.41 1.56
CA GLU A 218 6.72 9.22 0.81
C GLU A 218 6.06 9.57 -0.52
N PHE A 219 5.18 10.58 -0.49
CA PHE A 219 4.50 11.05 -1.68
C PHE A 219 5.50 11.65 -2.68
N LEU A 220 6.42 12.49 -2.22
CA LEU A 220 7.48 13.07 -3.05
C LEU A 220 8.37 11.99 -3.68
N LEU A 221 8.79 10.98 -2.91
CA LEU A 221 9.63 9.91 -3.42
C LEU A 221 8.89 9.06 -4.46
N THR A 222 7.59 8.83 -4.26
CA THR A 222 6.74 8.15 -5.25
C THR A 222 6.62 8.96 -6.54
N LEU A 223 6.43 10.28 -6.45
CA LEU A 223 6.41 11.15 -7.61
C LEU A 223 7.75 11.11 -8.37
N VAL A 224 8.87 11.18 -7.65
CA VAL A 224 10.21 11.06 -8.26
C VAL A 224 10.35 9.73 -9.00
N PHE A 225 9.90 8.62 -8.42
CA PHE A 225 9.92 7.31 -9.09
C PHE A 225 9.10 7.32 -10.39
N ILE A 226 7.86 7.80 -10.33
CA ILE A 226 6.95 7.82 -11.50
C ILE A 226 7.53 8.73 -12.59
N SER A 227 7.93 9.95 -12.25
CA SER A 227 8.48 10.91 -13.22
C SER A 227 9.80 10.45 -13.81
N SER A 228 10.75 9.98 -12.99
CA SER A 228 12.04 9.50 -13.49
C SER A 228 11.87 8.29 -14.40
N SER A 229 11.03 7.33 -14.02
CA SER A 229 10.88 6.09 -14.77
C SER A 229 10.00 6.24 -16.02
N TRP A 230 9.17 7.28 -16.11
CA TRP A 230 8.38 7.59 -17.30
C TRP A 230 9.16 8.40 -18.34
N TYR A 231 9.91 9.43 -17.91
CA TYR A 231 10.58 10.35 -18.83
C TYR A 231 12.02 9.96 -19.18
N LEU A 232 12.70 9.15 -18.36
CA LEU A 232 14.10 8.82 -18.56
C LEU A 232 14.29 7.38 -19.07
N PRO A 233 15.36 7.12 -19.83
CA PRO A 233 15.85 5.76 -20.10
C PRO A 233 16.11 5.00 -18.81
N ILE A 234 15.95 3.67 -18.84
CA ILE A 234 15.99 2.83 -17.64
C ILE A 234 17.26 3.01 -16.80
N GLY A 235 18.44 3.16 -17.43
CA GLY A 235 19.70 3.37 -16.73
C GLY A 235 19.77 4.71 -15.97
N LEU A 236 19.28 5.80 -16.59
CA LEU A 236 19.23 7.10 -15.94
C LEU A 236 18.15 7.15 -14.85
N ALA A 237 17.00 6.49 -15.08
CA ALA A 237 15.94 6.38 -14.09
C ALA A 237 16.43 5.67 -12.81
N VAL A 238 17.18 4.56 -12.95
CA VAL A 238 17.79 3.85 -11.82
C VAL A 238 18.71 4.78 -11.02
N ILE A 239 19.57 5.55 -11.69
CA ILE A 239 20.50 6.47 -11.03
C ILE A 239 19.74 7.55 -10.26
N VAL A 240 18.80 8.24 -10.92
CA VAL A 240 18.00 9.31 -10.32
C VAL A 240 17.20 8.81 -9.12
N TYR A 241 16.53 7.67 -9.26
CA TYR A 241 15.74 7.10 -8.18
C TYR A 241 16.63 6.61 -7.02
N THR A 242 17.80 6.02 -7.31
CA THR A 242 18.76 5.61 -6.27
C THR A 242 19.30 6.80 -5.49
N ILE A 243 19.60 7.92 -6.15
CA ILE A 243 20.03 9.15 -5.48
C ILE A 243 18.90 9.70 -4.61
N ALA A 244 17.67 9.78 -5.14
CA ALA A 244 16.51 10.25 -4.38
C ALA A 244 16.22 9.36 -3.15
N TYR A 245 16.35 8.05 -3.31
CA TYR A 245 16.23 7.10 -2.21
C TYR A 245 17.36 7.26 -1.19
N GLY A 246 18.60 7.50 -1.63
CA GLY A 246 19.72 7.81 -0.75
C GLY A 246 19.50 9.10 0.06
N LEU A 247 18.96 10.15 -0.56
CA LEU A 247 18.56 11.39 0.12
C LEU A 247 17.44 11.13 1.14
N TYR A 248 16.45 10.31 0.79
CA TYR A 248 15.40 9.90 1.73
C TYR A 248 15.98 9.18 2.96
N LEU A 249 16.92 8.24 2.76
CA LEU A 249 17.62 7.56 3.85
C LEU A 249 18.43 8.54 4.71
N TYR A 250 19.10 9.51 4.08
CA TYR A 250 19.83 10.55 4.79
C TYR A 250 18.91 11.43 5.63
N LEU A 251 17.77 11.87 5.10
CA LEU A 251 16.80 12.67 5.87
C LEU A 251 16.23 11.89 7.07
N LYS A 252 16.15 10.56 6.94
CA LYS A 252 15.62 9.65 7.97
C LYS A 252 16.69 9.03 8.88
N HIS A 253 17.94 9.46 8.76
CA HIS A 253 19.07 8.78 9.38
C HIS A 253 19.05 8.83 10.92
N GLU A 254 18.48 9.87 11.53
CA GLU A 254 18.36 10.00 12.99
C GLU A 254 17.37 9.00 13.56
N ASP A 255 16.23 8.82 12.89
CA ASP A 255 15.26 7.78 13.24
C ASP A 255 15.88 6.39 13.09
N ILE A 256 16.59 6.15 11.97
CA ILE A 256 17.24 4.86 11.67
C ILE A 256 18.35 4.52 12.68
N LYS A 257 19.20 5.48 13.05
CA LYS A 257 20.26 5.27 14.06
C LYS A 257 19.67 4.93 15.42
N THR A 258 18.60 5.61 15.80
CA THR A 258 17.87 5.31 17.04
C THR A 258 17.35 3.86 17.02
N TYR A 259 16.82 3.38 15.89
CA TYR A 259 16.36 1.99 15.76
C TYR A 259 17.48 0.95 15.83
N LEU A 260 18.61 1.18 15.16
CA LEU A 260 19.75 0.25 15.21
C LEU A 260 20.33 0.15 16.62
N ALA A 261 20.33 1.24 17.38
CA ALA A 261 20.72 1.25 18.79
C ALA A 261 19.74 0.44 19.66
N TYR A 262 18.42 0.61 19.49
CA TYR A 262 17.41 -0.16 20.22
C TYR A 262 17.46 -1.67 19.90
N PHE A 263 17.66 -2.06 18.64
CA PHE A 263 17.74 -3.47 18.26
C PHE A 263 19.02 -4.13 18.80
N LYS A 264 20.15 -3.41 18.80
CA LYS A 264 21.39 -3.86 19.45
C LYS A 264 21.25 -3.97 20.97
N ALA A 265 20.53 -3.05 21.61
CA ALA A 265 20.28 -3.08 23.05
C ALA A 265 19.35 -4.24 23.44
N SER A 266 18.24 -4.47 22.72
CA SER A 266 17.30 -5.57 22.97
C SER A 266 17.92 -6.95 22.80
N LYS A 267 18.92 -7.10 21.91
CA LYS A 267 19.65 -8.35 21.73
C LYS A 267 20.67 -8.61 22.85
N LYS A 268 21.07 -7.58 23.59
CA LYS A 268 22.02 -7.64 24.70
C LYS A 268 21.36 -7.98 26.05
N THR A 269 20.04 -7.79 26.17
CA THR A 269 19.25 -8.15 27.37
C THR A 269 18.59 -9.54 27.29
N SER A 270 18.71 -10.22 26.14
CA SER A 270 18.15 -11.57 25.90
C SER A 270 19.22 -12.66 25.89
N ASN A 271 20.49 -12.31 26.13
CA ASN A 271 21.60 -13.20 26.44
C ASN A 271 22.02 -12.95 27.89
#